data_AF-A0A6J7AXV2-F1
#
_entry.id   AF-A0A6J7AXV2-F1
#
_cell.length_a   1.000
_cell.length_b   1.000
_cell.length_c   1.000
_cell.angle_alpha   90.00
_cell.angle_beta   90.00
_cell.angle_gamma   90.00
#
_symmetry.space_group_name_H-M   'P 1'
#
loop_
_entity.id
_entity.type
_entity.pdbx_description
1 polymer ?
#
loop_
_entity_poly.entity_id
_entity_poly.type
_entity_poly.pdbx_seq_one_letter_code
_entity_poly.pdbx_strand_id
1 'polypeptide(L)' 'MHRMGLPEEVAEAVCFLASDKASYISGASLLVDGGFSAQKDLSKS' A
#
# COMPACT_ATOMS: atom_id res chain seq x y z
N MET A 1 1.76 9.63 8.36
CA MET A 1 0.36 9.30 8.00
C MET A 1 -0.31 8.80 9.27
N HIS A 2 -1.36 9.47 9.74
CA HIS A 2 -1.97 9.19 11.04
C HIS A 2 -3.50 9.17 10.95
N ARG A 3 -4.02 8.55 9.89
CA ARG A 3 -5.46 8.36 9.70
C ARG A 3 -5.73 6.96 9.17
N MET A 4 -6.97 6.52 9.37
CA MET A 4 -7.48 5.35 8.68
C MET A 4 -7.49 5.59 7.16
N GLY A 5 -7.11 4.56 6.42
CA GLY A 5 -7.28 4.53 4.98
C GLY A 5 -8.78 4.50 4.60
N LEU A 6 -9.09 5.02 3.42
CA LEU A 6 -10.41 4.94 2.81
C LEU A 6 -10.45 3.79 1.78
N PRO A 7 -11.61 3.14 1.55
CA PRO A 7 -11.75 2.10 0.55
C PRO A 7 -11.26 2.50 -0.84
N GLU A 8 -11.44 3.76 -1.22
CA GLU A 8 -11.05 4.33 -2.51
C GLU A 8 -9.53 4.28 -2.70
N GLU A 9 -8.74 4.39 -1.62
CA GLU A 9 -7.27 4.32 -1.72
C GLU A 9 -6.79 2.91 -2.08
N VAL A 10 -7.52 1.87 -1.65
CA VAL A 10 -7.26 0.48 -2.08
C VAL A 10 -7.75 0.27 -3.51
N ALA A 11 -8.92 0.81 -3.87
CA ALA A 11 -9.46 0.71 -5.22
C ALA A 11 -8.52 1.30 -6.27
N GLU A 12 -7.92 2.47 -6.01
CA GLU A 12 -6.94 3.08 -6.90
C GLU A 12 -5.68 2.21 -7.08
N ALA A 13 -5.20 1.57 -6.01
CA ALA A 13 -4.06 0.64 -6.09
C ALA A 13 -4.41 -0.61 -6.93
N VAL A 14 -5.63 -1.13 -6.81
CA VAL A 14 -6.13 -2.23 -7.64
C VAL A 14 -6.24 -1.80 -9.10
N CYS A 15 -6.82 -0.62 -9.37
CA CYS A 15 -6.92 -0.05 -10.72
C CYS A 15 -5.54 0.12 -11.36
N PHE A 16 -4.54 0.58 -10.61
CA PHE A 16 -3.17 0.67 -11.08
C PHE A 16 -2.62 -0.70 -11.47
N LEU A 17 -2.72 -1.70 -10.59
CA LEU A 17 -2.21 -3.06 -10.84
C LEU A 17 -2.93 -3.76 -12.00
N ALA A 18 -4.20 -3.45 -12.23
CA ALA A 18 -4.99 -3.98 -13.35
C ALA A 18 -4.72 -3.26 -14.68
N SER A 19 -4.04 -2.11 -14.66
CA SER A 19 -3.77 -1.31 -15.86
C SER A 19 -2.46 -1.69 -16.55
N ASP A 20 -2.30 -1.27 -17.80
CA ASP A 20 -1.05 -1.44 -18.57
C ASP A 20 0.18 -0.79 -17.90
N LYS A 21 -0.04 0.15 -16.96
CA LYS A 21 1.04 0.78 -16.19
C LYS A 21 1.77 -0.21 -15.29
N ALA A 22 1.13 -1.33 -14.94
CA ALA A 22 1.71 -2.41 -14.16
C ALA A 22 2.17 -3.60 -15.03
N SER A 23 2.32 -3.42 -16.36
CA SER A 23 2.65 -4.49 -17.31
C SER A 23 3.92 -5.30 -17.01
N TYR A 24 4.82 -4.76 -16.19
CA TYR A 24 6.04 -5.45 -15.74
C TYR A 24 6.09 -5.76 -14.25
N ILE A 25 4.96 -5.60 -13.54
CA ILE A 25 4.84 -5.88 -12.12
C ILE A 25 4.06 -7.19 -11.96
N SER A 26 4.75 -8.24 -11.51
CA SER A 26 4.16 -9.53 -11.21
C SER A 26 4.87 -10.18 -10.02
N GLY A 27 4.14 -10.97 -9.23
CA GLY A 27 4.68 -11.64 -8.04
C GLY A 27 5.03 -10.72 -6.86
N ALA A 28 4.59 -9.45 -6.90
CA ALA A 28 4.84 -8.46 -5.85
C ALA A 28 3.57 -8.14 -5.06
N SER A 29 3.74 -7.75 -3.79
CA SER A 29 2.65 -7.21 -2.95
C SER A 29 2.78 -5.69 -2.86
N LEU A 30 1.72 -4.97 -3.25
CA LEU A 30 1.62 -3.52 -3.07
C LEU A 30 0.89 -3.23 -1.75
N LEU A 31 1.63 -2.80 -0.73
CA LEU A 31 1.06 -2.46 0.58
C LEU A 31 0.39 -1.08 0.53
N VAL A 32 -0.88 -1.02 0.93
CA VAL A 32 -1.69 0.20 1.03
C VAL A 32 -2.16 0.37 2.47
N ASP A 33 -1.21 0.56 3.39
CA ASP A 33 -1.44 0.50 4.84
C ASP A 33 -1.02 1.77 5.58
N GLY A 34 -0.79 2.87 4.85
CA GLY A 34 -0.33 4.13 5.44
C GLY A 34 1.08 4.05 6.05
N GLY A 35 1.87 3.04 5.70
CA GLY A 35 3.21 2.82 6.20
C GLY A 35 3.28 2.03 7.51
N PHE A 36 2.15 1.48 7.99
CA PHE A 36 2.07 0.75 9.25
C PHE A 36 3.05 -0.44 9.31
N SER A 37 3.15 -1.23 8.24
CA SER A 37 4.06 -2.39 8.17
C SER A 37 5.54 -2.01 8.18
N ALA A 38 5.88 -0.74 7.90
CA ALA A 38 7.25 -0.24 7.88
C ALA A 38 7.60 0.60 9.12
N GLN A 39 6.66 0.82 10.06
CA GLN A 39 6.95 1.59 11.27
C GLN A 39 7.88 0.80 12.19
N LYS A 40 8.95 1.46 12.64
CA LYS A 40 9.78 0.94 13.73
C LYS A 40 9.07 1.22 15.05
N ASP A 41 8.86 0.18 15.84
CA ASP A 41 8.38 0.33 17.22
C ASP A 41 9.49 0.97 18.07
N LEU A 42 9.35 2.26 18.33
CA LEU A 42 10.28 3.04 19.14
C LEU A 42 10.01 2.89 20.65
N SER A 43 8.98 2.15 21.07
CA SER A 43 8.67 1.92 22.49
C SER A 43 9.60 0.89 23.17
N LYS A 44 10.44 0.21 22.39
CA LYS A 44 11.39 -0.81 22.86
C LYS A 44 12.84 -0.32 23.01
N SER A 45 13.07 0.99 23.10
CA SER A 45 14.41 1.57 23.35
C SER A 45 14.55 2.06 24.78
#